data_AF-A0AA94HNV0-F1
#
_entry.id   AF-A0AA94HNV0-F1
#
_cell.length_a   1.000
_cell.length_b   1.000
_cell.length_c   1.000
_cell.angle_alpha   90.00
_cell.angle_beta   90.00
_cell.angle_gamma   90.00
#
_symmetry.space_group_name_H-M   'P 1'
#
loop_
_entity.id
_entity.type
_entity.pdbx_description
1 polymer ?
#
loop_
_entity_poly.entity_id
_entity_poly.type
_entity_poly.pdbx_seq_one_letter_code
_entity_poly.pdbx_strand_id
1 'polypeptide(L)'
;MNFVVDKRTGASGIRDFRQVIAPKEQVAYALALIRPLTLTKKGDRLAWVTVLTALEFFCPSERADIRQKLDELRGFWTSYPARRMRIMQGPSDPAVDGPRVDAWDNEIARKFLYGDLVHGDDNAELLDALGDDQVVFSASAMAADGFMLVNNTYQVLHWIRPDIAPNDAHFSRRLHEAGTESDTSA
;
A
#
# COMPACT_ATOMS: atom_id res chain seq x y z
N MET A 1 5.91 -2.27 -21.88
CA MET A 1 7.18 -2.71 -21.28
C MET A 1 7.83 -3.68 -22.25
N ASN A 2 8.94 -3.29 -22.88
CA ASN A 2 9.59 -4.13 -23.89
C ASN A 2 10.95 -4.58 -23.37
N PHE A 3 11.07 -5.88 -23.12
CA PHE A 3 12.36 -6.51 -22.88
C PHE A 3 13.06 -6.67 -24.23
N VAL A 4 14.16 -5.96 -24.42
CA VAL A 4 14.89 -5.95 -25.69
C VAL A 4 16.21 -6.65 -25.48
N VAL A 5 16.46 -7.67 -26.30
CA VAL A 5 17.75 -8.37 -26.35
C VAL A 5 18.46 -7.95 -27.63
N ASP A 6 19.62 -7.33 -27.49
CA ASP A 6 20.52 -7.06 -28.60
C ASP A 6 21.08 -8.40 -29.11
N LYS A 7 20.63 -8.81 -30.30
CA LYS A 7 21.02 -10.09 -30.92
C LYS A 7 22.51 -10.17 -31.29
N ARG A 8 23.23 -9.05 -31.29
CA ARG A 8 24.63 -8.98 -31.72
C ARG A 8 25.60 -9.01 -30.54
N THR A 9 25.20 -8.46 -29.41
CA THR A 9 26.02 -8.39 -28.19
C THR A 9 25.53 -9.33 -27.08
N GLY A 10 24.31 -9.87 -27.21
CA GLY A 10 23.64 -10.63 -26.16
C GLY A 10 23.18 -9.78 -24.98
N ALA A 11 23.40 -8.47 -25.01
CA ALA A 11 22.99 -7.56 -23.95
C ALA A 11 21.46 -7.46 -23.91
N SER A 12 20.88 -7.63 -22.73
CA SER A 12 19.46 -7.42 -22.51
C SER A 12 19.22 -6.14 -21.72
N GLY A 13 18.16 -5.44 -22.07
CA GLY A 13 17.78 -4.19 -21.41
C GLY A 13 16.28 -3.93 -21.54
N ILE A 14 15.75 -3.13 -20.62
CA ILE A 14 14.37 -2.67 -20.67
C ILE A 14 14.36 -1.35 -21.44
N ARG A 15 13.63 -1.30 -22.57
CA ARG A 15 13.35 -0.04 -23.27
C ARG A 15 11.98 0.47 -22.86
N ASP A 16 11.82 1.79 -22.87
CA ASP A 16 10.58 2.50 -22.54
C ASP A 16 10.08 2.23 -21.11
N PHE A 17 10.99 2.09 -20.14
CA PHE A 17 10.63 2.09 -18.72
C PHE A 17 10.29 3.52 -18.29
N ARG A 18 9.01 3.88 -18.37
CA ARG A 18 8.53 5.14 -17.82
C ARG A 18 8.13 4.92 -16.36
N GLN A 19 9.03 5.21 -15.44
CA GLN A 19 8.68 5.33 -14.02
C GLN A 19 7.91 6.64 -13.85
N VAL A 20 6.59 6.53 -13.66
CA VAL A 20 5.77 7.70 -13.31
C VAL A 20 5.84 7.86 -11.80
N ILE A 21 6.55 8.89 -11.36
CA ILE A 21 6.62 9.26 -9.94
C ILE A 21 5.39 10.10 -9.62
N ALA A 22 4.61 9.69 -8.63
CA ALA A 22 3.44 10.42 -8.20
C ALA A 22 3.86 11.75 -7.53
N PRO A 23 3.05 12.82 -7.61
CA PRO A 23 3.33 14.06 -6.89
C PRO A 23 3.48 13.80 -5.39
N LYS A 24 4.56 14.32 -4.80
CA LYS A 24 4.89 14.08 -3.37
C LYS A 24 3.76 14.52 -2.43
N GLU A 25 2.99 15.54 -2.80
CA GLU A 25 1.84 16.02 -2.03
C GLU A 25 0.72 14.99 -1.97
N GLN A 26 0.47 14.28 -3.07
CA GLN A 26 -0.53 13.21 -3.12
C GLN A 26 -0.08 12.00 -2.29
N VAL A 27 1.22 11.68 -2.35
CA VAL A 27 1.81 10.60 -1.56
C VAL A 27 1.73 10.92 -0.07
N ALA A 28 2.15 12.12 0.33
CA ALA A 28 2.07 12.58 1.72
C ALA A 28 0.62 12.56 2.24
N TYR A 29 -0.32 13.06 1.44
CA TYR A 29 -1.75 13.05 1.80
C TYR A 29 -2.30 11.63 1.98
N ALA A 30 -2.00 10.72 1.05
CA ALA A 30 -2.44 9.33 1.15
C ALA A 30 -1.88 8.65 2.41
N LEU A 31 -0.61 8.88 2.73
CA LEU A 31 0.01 8.39 3.96
C LEU A 31 -0.63 8.98 5.21
N ALA A 32 -0.97 10.27 5.21
CA ALA A 32 -1.66 10.93 6.30
C ALA A 32 -3.07 10.33 6.54
N LEU A 33 -3.79 9.93 5.49
CA LEU A 33 -5.09 9.26 5.62
C LEU A 33 -4.98 7.83 6.18
N ILE A 34 -3.90 7.11 5.86
CA ILE A 34 -3.69 5.74 6.34
C ILE A 34 -3.17 5.74 7.79
N ARG A 35 -2.39 6.75 8.17
CA ARG A 35 -1.71 6.86 9.47
C ARG A 35 -2.59 6.60 10.70
N PRO A 36 -3.85 7.11 10.81
CA PRO A 36 -4.71 6.81 11.97
C PRO A 36 -4.99 5.32 12.18
N LEU A 37 -4.89 4.51 11.12
CA LEU A 37 -5.07 3.06 11.20
C LEU A 37 -3.83 2.36 11.78
N THR A 38 -2.65 2.95 11.61
CA THR A 38 -1.36 2.38 12.02
C THR A 38 -0.78 2.96 13.29
N LEU A 39 -1.31 4.09 13.77
CA LEU A 39 -0.89 4.70 15.04
C LEU A 39 -1.54 4.00 16.24
N THR A 40 -0.73 3.70 17.25
CA THR A 40 -1.21 3.45 18.60
C THR A 40 -1.03 4.73 19.43
N LYS A 41 -2.09 5.27 20.01
CA LYS A 41 -1.90 6.10 21.20
C LYS A 41 -1.38 5.18 22.31
N LYS A 42 -0.52 5.67 23.21
CA LYS A 42 -0.05 4.88 24.36
C LYS A 42 -1.27 4.33 25.12
N GLY A 43 -1.50 3.02 25.01
CA GLY A 43 -2.62 2.30 25.66
C GLY A 43 -3.76 1.86 24.73
N ASP A 44 -3.88 2.39 23.51
CA ASP A 44 -4.97 2.06 22.59
C ASP A 44 -4.58 0.94 21.60
N ARG A 45 -5.56 0.08 21.27
CA ARG A 45 -5.42 -0.89 20.17
C ARG A 45 -5.44 -0.16 18.82
N LEU A 46 -4.64 -0.63 17.87
CA LEU A 46 -4.64 -0.13 16.49
C LEU A 46 -6.07 -0.09 15.93
N ALA A 47 -6.44 0.98 15.25
CA ALA A 47 -7.82 1.15 14.80
C ALA A 47 -8.26 0.02 13.85
N TRP A 48 -7.36 -0.49 12.99
CA TRP A 48 -7.68 -1.64 12.14
C TRP A 48 -8.00 -2.90 12.94
N VAL A 49 -7.35 -3.13 14.10
CA VAL A 49 -7.63 -4.29 14.97
C VAL A 49 -9.06 -4.21 15.50
N THR A 50 -9.48 -3.02 15.94
CA THR A 50 -10.83 -2.76 16.41
C THR A 50 -11.85 -2.95 15.30
N VAL A 51 -11.58 -2.45 14.09
CA VAL A 51 -12.44 -2.62 12.91
C VAL A 51 -12.60 -4.11 12.56
N LEU A 52 -11.51 -4.86 12.41
CA LEU A 52 -11.60 -6.28 12.05
C LEU A 52 -12.31 -7.11 13.11
N THR A 53 -12.10 -6.80 14.40
CA THR A 53 -12.80 -7.48 15.50
C THR A 53 -14.30 -7.20 15.47
N ALA A 54 -14.70 -5.97 15.14
CA ALA A 54 -16.12 -5.63 14.96
C ALA A 54 -16.72 -6.36 13.76
N LEU A 55 -16.00 -6.42 12.63
CA LEU A 55 -16.46 -7.17 11.46
C LEU A 55 -16.61 -8.67 11.74
N GLU A 56 -15.70 -9.27 12.50
CA GLU A 56 -15.80 -10.66 12.95
C GLU A 56 -17.03 -10.90 13.84
N PHE A 57 -17.33 -9.97 14.76
CA PHE A 57 -18.52 -10.05 15.60
C PHE A 57 -19.82 -10.02 14.80
N PHE A 58 -19.89 -9.19 13.76
CA PHE A 58 -21.07 -9.10 12.90
C PHE A 58 -21.09 -10.14 11.77
N CYS A 59 -20.01 -10.88 11.54
CA CYS A 59 -19.92 -11.89 10.49
C CYS A 59 -20.86 -13.08 10.82
N PRO A 60 -21.84 -13.40 9.96
CA PRO A 60 -22.71 -14.55 10.16
C PRO A 60 -21.92 -15.87 10.23
N SER A 61 -22.41 -16.81 11.04
CA SER A 61 -21.69 -18.06 11.35
C SER A 61 -21.45 -18.95 10.12
N GLU A 62 -22.39 -18.91 9.20
CA GLU A 62 -22.48 -19.68 7.96
C GLU A 62 -21.65 -19.11 6.80
N ARG A 63 -21.15 -17.87 6.91
CA ARG A 63 -20.35 -17.20 5.89
C ARG A 63 -18.86 -17.48 6.05
N ALA A 64 -18.48 -18.74 5.83
CA ALA A 64 -17.09 -19.20 5.92
C ALA A 64 -16.16 -18.46 4.94
N ASP A 65 -16.69 -18.06 3.78
CA ASP A 65 -16.01 -17.26 2.75
C ASP A 65 -15.57 -15.89 3.30
N ILE A 66 -16.47 -15.18 3.99
CA ILE A 66 -16.16 -13.87 4.59
C ILE A 66 -15.19 -14.03 5.75
N ARG A 67 -15.35 -15.08 6.57
CA ARG A 67 -14.45 -15.35 7.70
C ARG A 67 -13.01 -15.56 7.22
N GLN A 68 -12.81 -16.35 6.17
CA GLN A 68 -11.48 -16.52 5.57
C GLN A 68 -10.90 -15.18 5.08
N LYS A 69 -11.72 -14.32 4.47
CA LYS A 69 -11.28 -12.98 4.03
C LYS A 69 -10.87 -12.08 5.19
N LEU A 70 -11.56 -12.15 6.33
CA LEU A 70 -11.19 -11.43 7.54
C LEU A 70 -9.85 -11.91 8.10
N ASP A 71 -9.60 -13.23 8.10
CA ASP A 71 -8.31 -13.81 8.52
C ASP A 71 -7.16 -13.37 7.59
N GLU A 72 -7.38 -13.40 6.27
CA GLU A 72 -6.43 -12.89 5.28
C GLU A 72 -6.12 -11.40 5.51
N LEU A 73 -7.16 -10.57 5.67
CA LEU A 73 -7.01 -9.14 5.96
C LEU A 73 -6.25 -8.88 7.25
N ARG A 74 -6.50 -9.67 8.30
CA ARG A 74 -5.75 -9.58 9.57
C ARG A 74 -4.27 -9.88 9.35
N GLY A 75 -3.94 -10.91 8.58
CA GLY A 75 -2.56 -11.21 8.20
C GLY A 75 -1.89 -10.07 7.42
N PHE A 76 -2.59 -9.49 6.46
CA PHE A 76 -2.06 -8.38 5.67
C PHE A 76 -1.90 -7.09 6.48
N TRP A 77 -2.86 -6.74 7.34
CA TRP A 77 -2.74 -5.58 8.22
C TRP A 77 -1.62 -5.74 9.25
N THR A 78 -1.42 -6.95 9.78
CA THR A 78 -0.33 -7.24 10.73
C THR A 78 1.05 -7.10 10.09
N SER A 79 1.16 -7.39 8.80
CA SER A 79 2.40 -7.27 8.03
C SER A 79 2.56 -5.91 7.34
N TYR A 80 1.60 -4.98 7.51
CA TYR A 80 1.67 -3.64 6.95
C TYR A 80 2.54 -2.69 7.79
N PRO A 81 3.45 -1.92 7.18
CA PRO A 81 3.76 -1.88 5.74
C PRO A 81 4.62 -3.07 5.29
N ALA A 82 4.30 -3.63 4.13
CA ALA A 82 5.00 -4.80 3.59
C ALA A 82 6.48 -4.49 3.33
N ARG A 83 7.35 -5.43 3.73
CA ARG A 83 8.80 -5.34 3.48
C ARG A 83 9.05 -5.46 1.98
N ARG A 84 9.69 -4.45 1.40
CA ARG A 84 10.11 -4.46 -0.02
C ARG A 84 11.59 -4.77 -0.10
N MET A 85 11.97 -5.73 -0.95
CA MET A 85 13.36 -5.91 -1.36
C MET A 85 13.63 -5.01 -2.57
N ARG A 86 14.77 -4.33 -2.57
CA ARG A 86 15.26 -3.61 -3.74
C ARG A 86 15.60 -4.63 -4.84
N ILE A 87 14.90 -4.61 -5.96
CA ILE A 87 15.30 -5.36 -7.16
C ILE A 87 16.27 -4.46 -7.96
N MET A 88 17.57 -4.73 -7.76
CA MET A 88 18.76 -4.31 -8.54
C MET A 88 19.31 -2.88 -8.42
N GLN A 89 20.49 -2.75 -7.78
CA GLN A 89 21.81 -2.42 -8.39
C GLN A 89 22.92 -3.08 -7.54
N GLY A 90 23.83 -3.87 -8.13
CA GLY A 90 24.91 -4.64 -7.45
C GLY A 90 26.20 -3.83 -7.17
N PRO A 91 27.35 -4.45 -6.78
CA PRO A 91 27.67 -5.87 -6.62
C PRO A 91 27.88 -6.31 -5.16
N SER A 92 27.83 -7.63 -4.96
CA SER A 92 28.15 -8.36 -3.71
C SER A 92 29.63 -8.30 -3.32
N ASP A 93 30.36 -7.25 -3.71
CA ASP A 93 31.78 -7.08 -3.41
C ASP A 93 31.93 -6.19 -2.16
N PRO A 94 32.37 -6.76 -1.01
CA PRO A 94 32.53 -6.00 0.23
C PRO A 94 33.61 -4.91 0.17
N ALA A 95 34.39 -4.83 -0.93
CA ALA A 95 35.44 -3.83 -1.14
C ALA A 95 35.00 -2.61 -1.99
N VAL A 96 33.77 -2.58 -2.52
CA VAL A 96 33.28 -1.43 -3.30
C VAL A 96 32.65 -0.41 -2.36
N ASP A 97 33.26 0.78 -2.27
CA ASP A 97 32.67 1.92 -1.56
C ASP A 97 31.42 2.41 -2.32
N GLY A 98 30.28 2.25 -1.68
CA GLY A 98 28.97 2.64 -2.16
C GLY A 98 27.94 2.55 -1.02
N PRO A 99 26.79 3.25 -1.12
CA PRO A 99 25.79 3.23 -0.07
C PRO A 99 25.31 1.79 0.17
N ARG A 100 25.64 1.25 1.34
CA ARG A 100 25.18 -0.06 1.81
C ARG A 100 23.67 0.02 2.04
N VAL A 101 22.92 -0.84 1.35
CA VAL A 101 21.46 -0.90 1.45
C VAL A 101 21.08 -1.79 2.65
N ASP A 102 21.42 -1.32 3.85
CA ASP A 102 20.88 -1.85 5.11
C ASP A 102 19.65 -1.03 5.56
N ALA A 103 19.42 0.12 4.93
CA ALA A 103 18.30 1.02 5.20
C ALA A 103 17.06 0.60 4.40
N TRP A 104 15.90 0.64 5.06
CA TRP A 104 14.62 0.38 4.43
C TRP A 104 14.27 1.56 3.50
N ASP A 105 14.06 1.36 2.20
CA ASP A 105 13.80 2.45 1.22
C ASP A 105 12.51 3.28 1.52
N ASN A 106 11.62 2.79 2.37
CA ASN A 106 10.46 3.50 2.93
C ASN A 106 10.56 3.72 4.45
N GLU A 107 11.77 3.78 5.02
CA GLU A 107 11.97 4.06 6.44
C GLU A 107 11.34 5.40 6.85
N ILE A 108 11.47 6.43 6.02
CA ILE A 108 10.85 7.74 6.25
C ILE A 108 9.33 7.59 6.33
N ALA A 109 8.72 6.96 5.33
CA ALA A 109 7.28 6.80 5.29
C ALA A 109 6.77 5.88 6.43
N ARG A 110 7.55 4.85 6.80
CA ARG A 110 7.27 3.96 7.94
C ARG A 110 7.32 4.72 9.27
N LYS A 111 8.37 5.51 9.49
CA LYS A 111 8.51 6.37 10.67
C LYS A 111 7.35 7.36 10.76
N PHE A 112 6.90 7.92 9.63
CA PHE A 112 5.73 8.80 9.63
C PHE A 112 4.44 8.06 10.04
N LEU A 113 4.17 6.89 9.45
CA LEU A 113 2.99 6.06 9.78
C LEU A 113 2.94 5.65 11.25
N TYR A 114 4.09 5.41 11.87
CA TYR A 114 4.19 5.05 13.30
C TYR A 114 4.39 6.24 14.23
N GLY A 115 4.53 7.45 13.69
CA GLY A 115 4.67 8.68 14.47
C GLY A 115 6.08 8.97 14.97
N ASP A 116 7.09 8.21 14.53
CA ASP A 116 8.51 8.42 14.85
C ASP A 116 9.09 9.66 14.14
N LEU A 117 8.46 10.11 13.05
CA LEU A 117 8.96 11.22 12.24
C LEU A 117 8.45 12.59 12.68
N VAL A 118 7.50 12.70 13.61
CA VAL A 118 6.81 13.98 13.90
C VAL A 118 6.39 14.14 15.36
N HIS A 119 6.67 15.30 15.95
CA HIS A 119 5.95 15.81 17.12
C HIS A 119 4.55 16.35 16.71
N GLY A 120 3.60 15.48 16.38
CA GLY A 120 2.20 15.86 16.10
C GLY A 120 1.96 16.58 14.75
N ASP A 121 1.06 16.01 13.94
CA ASP A 121 0.37 16.60 12.76
C ASP A 121 1.11 17.33 11.62
N ASP A 122 2.42 17.58 11.65
CA ASP A 122 3.07 18.32 10.56
C ASP A 122 3.36 17.48 9.30
N ASN A 123 2.46 17.59 8.31
CA ASN A 123 2.69 17.10 6.94
C ASN A 123 3.90 17.78 6.25
N ALA A 124 4.34 18.94 6.75
CA ALA A 124 5.50 19.66 6.23
C ALA A 124 6.80 18.85 6.38
N GLU A 125 7.01 18.22 7.55
CA GLU A 125 8.20 17.39 7.80
C GLU A 125 8.23 16.15 6.88
N LEU A 126 7.07 15.55 6.60
CA LEU A 126 6.98 14.48 5.61
C LEU A 126 7.27 14.98 4.19
N LEU A 127 6.74 16.13 3.79
CA LEU A 127 6.97 16.70 2.46
C LEU A 127 8.44 17.04 2.20
N ASP A 128 9.15 17.51 3.21
CA ASP A 128 10.58 17.76 3.15
C ASP A 128 11.37 16.44 3.09
N ALA A 129 10.93 15.43 3.85
CA ALA A 129 11.56 14.11 3.83
C ALA A 129 11.28 13.31 2.53
N LEU A 130 10.19 13.62 1.82
CA LEU A 130 9.88 13.12 0.46
C LEU A 130 10.60 13.94 -0.64
N GLY A 131 11.82 14.40 -0.37
CA GLY A 131 12.61 15.21 -1.31
C GLY A 131 13.35 14.42 -2.41
N ASP A 132 13.47 13.09 -2.26
CA ASP A 132 14.11 12.20 -3.23
C ASP A 132 13.06 11.35 -3.97
N ASP A 133 13.12 11.35 -5.30
CA ASP A 133 12.32 10.55 -6.23
C ASP A 133 12.24 9.06 -5.85
N GLN A 134 13.34 8.47 -5.37
CA GLN A 134 13.37 7.06 -4.92
C GLN A 134 12.55 6.85 -3.64
N VAL A 135 12.60 7.82 -2.72
CA VAL A 135 11.82 7.82 -1.48
C VAL A 135 10.34 8.04 -1.82
N VAL A 136 10.03 8.98 -2.72
CA VAL A 136 8.65 9.24 -3.19
C VAL A 136 8.06 8.00 -3.84
N PHE A 137 8.81 7.31 -4.70
CA PHE A 137 8.35 6.08 -5.33
C PHE A 137 8.07 4.98 -4.30
N SER A 138 8.97 4.77 -3.35
CA SER A 138 8.82 3.75 -2.30
C SER A 138 7.65 4.08 -1.35
N ALA A 139 7.50 5.35 -0.99
CA ALA A 139 6.37 5.87 -0.23
C ALA A 139 5.03 5.73 -0.99
N SER A 140 5.04 5.95 -2.31
CA SER A 140 3.87 5.76 -3.18
C SER A 140 3.42 4.31 -3.17
N ALA A 141 4.36 3.37 -3.26
CA ALA A 141 4.05 1.94 -3.21
C ALA A 141 3.44 1.56 -1.85
N MET A 142 3.97 2.10 -0.75
CA MET A 142 3.43 1.87 0.59
C MET A 142 2.02 2.48 0.77
N ALA A 143 1.79 3.66 0.21
CA ALA A 143 0.46 4.29 0.18
C ALA A 143 -0.53 3.45 -0.64
N ALA A 144 -0.11 2.93 -1.79
CA ALA A 144 -0.92 2.05 -2.62
C ALA A 144 -1.31 0.76 -1.89
N ASP A 145 -0.38 0.09 -1.20
CA ASP A 145 -0.69 -1.07 -0.36
C ASP A 145 -1.74 -0.74 0.70
N GLY A 146 -1.55 0.37 1.42
CA GLY A 146 -2.47 0.78 2.47
C GLY A 146 -3.86 1.09 1.90
N PHE A 147 -3.93 1.74 0.74
CA PHE A 147 -5.18 1.94 0.03
C PHE A 147 -5.85 0.62 -0.35
N MET A 148 -5.10 -0.37 -0.85
CA MET A 148 -5.64 -1.70 -1.16
C MET A 148 -6.21 -2.38 0.09
N LEU A 149 -5.52 -2.28 1.23
CA LEU A 149 -6.01 -2.84 2.50
C LEU A 149 -7.29 -2.16 2.97
N VAL A 150 -7.35 -0.82 2.92
CA VAL A 150 -8.55 -0.05 3.26
C VAL A 150 -9.71 -0.42 2.32
N ASN A 151 -9.47 -0.47 1.01
CA ASN A 151 -10.48 -0.83 0.03
C ASN A 151 -11.04 -2.25 0.28
N ASN A 152 -10.18 -3.23 0.50
CA ASN A 152 -10.61 -4.61 0.75
C ASN A 152 -11.33 -4.74 2.10
N THR A 153 -10.89 -4.00 3.13
CA THR A 153 -11.59 -3.94 4.42
C THR A 153 -12.98 -3.32 4.26
N TYR A 154 -13.10 -2.26 3.45
CA TYR A 154 -14.38 -1.64 3.13
C TYR A 154 -15.30 -2.59 2.34
N GLN A 155 -14.75 -3.38 1.41
CA GLN A 155 -15.55 -4.38 0.69
C GLN A 155 -16.16 -5.42 1.63
N VAL A 156 -15.39 -5.90 2.60
CA VAL A 156 -15.89 -6.84 3.60
C VAL A 156 -16.93 -6.17 4.50
N LEU A 157 -16.72 -4.90 4.88
CA LEU A 157 -17.73 -4.12 5.59
C LEU A 157 -19.03 -4.01 4.78
N HIS A 158 -18.97 -3.75 3.48
CA HIS A 158 -20.14 -3.72 2.60
C HIS A 158 -20.89 -5.07 2.60
N TRP A 159 -20.17 -6.18 2.52
CA TRP A 159 -20.80 -7.52 2.54
C TRP A 159 -21.46 -7.88 3.86
N ILE A 160 -20.94 -7.40 5.00
CA ILE A 160 -21.47 -7.73 6.33
C ILE A 160 -22.52 -6.71 6.79
N ARG A 161 -22.28 -5.41 6.54
CA ARG A 161 -23.08 -4.27 6.98
C ARG A 161 -23.34 -3.29 5.83
N PRO A 162 -24.13 -3.68 4.82
CA PRO A 162 -24.49 -2.79 3.72
C PRO A 162 -25.29 -1.57 4.19
N ASP A 163 -25.91 -1.62 5.37
CA ASP A 163 -26.56 -0.47 5.99
C ASP A 163 -25.57 0.64 6.41
N ILE A 164 -24.30 0.29 6.69
CA ILE A 164 -23.23 1.24 7.03
C ILE A 164 -22.40 1.58 5.78
N ALA A 165 -22.05 0.56 4.99
CA ALA A 165 -21.31 0.71 3.73
C ALA A 165 -22.22 0.29 2.57
N PRO A 166 -23.07 1.18 2.04
CA PRO A 166 -24.09 0.81 1.07
C PRO A 166 -23.57 0.51 -0.34
N ASN A 167 -22.35 0.95 -0.64
CA ASN A 167 -21.76 0.79 -1.95
C ASN A 167 -20.63 -0.23 -1.90
N ASP A 168 -20.42 -0.92 -3.02
CA ASP A 168 -19.20 -1.69 -3.25
C ASP A 168 -17.95 -0.81 -3.10
N ALA A 169 -16.83 -1.44 -2.75
CA ALA A 169 -15.54 -0.76 -2.71
C ALA A 169 -15.12 -0.27 -4.10
N HIS A 170 -14.19 0.68 -4.13
CA HIS A 170 -13.79 1.39 -5.36
C HIS A 170 -13.44 0.46 -6.53
N PHE A 171 -12.59 -0.54 -6.30
CA PHE A 171 -12.18 -1.45 -7.37
C PHE A 171 -13.29 -2.42 -7.79
N SER A 172 -14.11 -2.89 -6.86
CA SER A 172 -15.26 -3.76 -7.17
C SER A 172 -16.29 -3.03 -8.03
N ARG A 173 -16.59 -1.77 -7.70
CA ARG A 173 -17.46 -0.91 -8.53
C ARG A 173 -16.91 -0.73 -9.94
N ARG A 174 -15.62 -0.40 -10.06
CA ARG A 174 -14.99 -0.22 -11.37
C ARG A 174 -15.00 -1.48 -12.23
N LEU A 175 -14.88 -2.66 -11.63
CA LEU A 175 -14.98 -3.93 -12.35
C LEU A 175 -16.42 -4.17 -12.86
N HIS A 176 -17.45 -3.83 -12.06
CA HIS A 176 -18.84 -3.91 -12.52
C HIS A 176 -19.16 -2.91 -13.64
N GLU A 177 -18.67 -1.67 -13.53
CA GLU A 177 -18.82 -0.63 -14.56
C GLU A 177 -18.15 -1.05 -15.88
N ALA A 178 -16.91 -1.57 -15.82
CA ALA A 178 -16.21 -2.03 -17.02
C ALA A 178 -16.88 -3.24 -17.70
N GLY A 179 -17.51 -4.14 -16.93
CA GLY A 179 -18.24 -5.29 -17.47
C GLY A 179 -19.58 -4.91 -18.10
N THR A 180 -20.23 -3.84 -17.64
CA THR A 180 -21.50 -3.36 -18.20
C THR A 180 -21.33 -2.56 -19.49
N GLU A 181 -20.18 -1.88 -19.65
CA GLU A 181 -19.81 -1.22 -20.92
C GLU A 181 -19.44 -2.21 -22.04
N SER A 182 -18.91 -3.39 -21.70
CA SER A 182 -18.58 -4.42 -22.70
C SER A 182 -19.82 -5.13 -23.27
N ASP A 183 -20.88 -5.29 -22.48
CA ASP A 183 -22.11 -5.98 -22.90
C ASP A 183 -23.07 -5.09 -23.70
N THR A 184 -22.89 -3.77 -23.66
CA THR A 184 -23.69 -2.81 -24.44
C THR A 184 -23.09 -2.45 -25.80
N SER A 185 -21.92 -3.01 -26.13
CA SER A 185 -21.18 -2.76 -27.37
C SER A 185 -21.19 -3.94 -28.36
N ALA A 186 -22.06 -4.94 -28.14
CA ALA A 186 -22.27 -6.10 -29.02
C ALA A 186 -23.65 -6.05 -29.68
#